data_AF-A0A6P4DU23-F1
#
_entry.id   AF-A0A6P4DU23-F1
#
_cell.length_a   1.000
_cell.length_b   1.000
_cell.length_c   1.000
_cell.angle_alpha   90.00
_cell.angle_beta   90.00
_cell.angle_gamma   90.00
#
_symmetry.space_group_name_H-M   'P 1'
#
loop_
_entity.id
_entity.type
_entity.pdbx_description
1 polymer ?
#
loop_
_entity_poly.entity_id
_entity_poly.type
_entity_poly.pdbx_seq_one_letter_code
_entity_poly.pdbx_strand_id
1 'polypeptide(L)'
;MERFCNVSELPRDVWVAIAIKVATTSIEDLCRFRMTCCVARDVGDDDNVLRMVAIPPPHQLNWVWIRDPIRRRFFERCIEIGHPELLFRKALRELYIRRNHAVGWQMLQNAARNGLDAAKYALSMELLLRRDDRDAKKEGLELFRALEAGNLLPACYSSCFAVLTISWPDEVQMPAKGEKHTICDSTRCMTRGHMGLLYDYRRRAAERGSIHGVRGVNHIRCIRCRADYEVERFVDIARV
;
A
#
# COMPACT_ATOMS: atom_id res chain seq x y z
N MET A 1 -50.25 0.39 18.69
CA MET A 1 -49.10 0.13 19.57
C MET A 1 -47.85 0.33 18.73
N GLU A 2 -47.41 1.58 18.59
CA GLU A 2 -46.21 1.93 17.83
C GLU A 2 -44.98 1.62 18.69
N ARG A 3 -44.17 0.66 18.27
CA ARG A 3 -42.84 0.45 18.86
C ARG A 3 -41.92 1.57 18.40
N PHE A 4 -41.89 2.65 19.17
CA PHE A 4 -40.79 3.61 19.10
C PHE A 4 -39.49 2.87 19.40
N CYS A 5 -38.58 2.86 18.43
CA CYS A 5 -37.21 2.40 18.63
C CYS A 5 -36.53 3.32 19.65
N ASN A 6 -36.52 2.94 20.93
CA ASN A 6 -35.69 3.60 21.95
C ASN A 6 -34.21 3.22 21.78
N VAL A 7 -33.65 3.47 20.60
CA VAL A 7 -32.20 3.36 20.31
C VAL A 7 -31.48 4.67 20.68
N SER A 8 -32.15 5.54 21.44
CA SER A 8 -31.74 6.89 21.80
C SER A 8 -31.00 7.00 23.13
N GLU A 9 -30.36 5.94 23.63
CA GLU A 9 -29.63 5.99 24.92
C GLU A 9 -28.13 6.30 24.77
N LEU A 10 -27.53 6.03 23.61
CA LEU A 10 -26.10 6.27 23.41
C LEU A 10 -25.85 7.62 22.73
N PRO A 11 -24.90 8.43 23.24
CA PRO A 11 -24.37 9.58 22.54
C PRO A 11 -23.86 9.24 21.12
N ARG A 12 -23.95 10.19 20.18
CA ARG A 12 -23.61 9.96 18.75
C ARG A 12 -22.15 9.53 18.57
N ASP A 13 -21.23 10.09 19.34
CA ASP A 13 -19.81 9.73 19.35
C ASP A 13 -19.58 8.26 19.73
N VAL A 14 -20.35 7.74 20.69
CA VAL A 14 -20.33 6.30 21.04
C VAL A 14 -20.82 5.46 19.87
N TRP A 15 -21.89 5.87 19.20
CA TRP A 15 -22.35 5.19 17.97
C TRP A 15 -21.27 5.19 16.88
N VAL A 16 -20.59 6.31 16.66
CA VAL A 16 -19.51 6.42 15.67
C VAL A 16 -18.36 5.49 16.05
N ALA A 17 -17.97 5.44 17.33
CA ALA A 17 -16.92 4.52 17.79
C ALA A 17 -17.28 3.05 17.57
N ILE A 18 -18.53 2.66 17.85
CA ILE A 18 -19.05 1.32 17.55
C ILE A 18 -18.99 1.05 16.04
N ALA A 19 -19.46 1.99 15.22
CA ALA A 19 -19.48 1.83 13.78
C ALA A 19 -18.06 1.73 13.19
N ILE A 20 -17.09 2.51 13.67
CA ILE A 20 -15.67 2.39 13.30
C ILE A 20 -15.16 0.99 13.68
N LYS A 21 -15.47 0.50 14.89
CA LYS A 21 -15.06 -0.83 15.33
C LYS A 21 -15.64 -1.94 14.45
N VAL A 22 -16.90 -1.80 14.04
CA VAL A 22 -17.56 -2.72 13.12
C VAL A 22 -16.95 -2.63 11.73
N ALA A 23 -16.77 -1.42 11.19
CA ALA A 23 -16.22 -1.16 9.87
C ALA A 23 -14.79 -1.71 9.72
N THR A 24 -13.96 -1.58 10.76
CA THR A 24 -12.59 -2.13 10.80
C THR A 24 -12.55 -3.65 10.94
N THR A 25 -13.69 -4.32 11.16
CA THR A 25 -13.79 -5.78 11.18
C THR A 25 -14.07 -6.32 9.78
N SER A 26 -15.15 -5.87 9.13
CA SER A 26 -15.44 -6.22 7.73
C SER A 26 -16.50 -5.29 7.12
N ILE A 27 -16.53 -5.22 5.78
CA ILE A 27 -17.63 -4.58 5.03
C ILE A 27 -18.97 -5.26 5.35
N GLU A 28 -18.97 -6.58 5.52
CA GLU A 28 -20.20 -7.35 5.78
C GLU A 28 -20.81 -6.96 7.13
N ASP A 29 -19.98 -6.85 8.18
CA ASP A 29 -20.46 -6.46 9.50
C ASP A 29 -20.96 -5.02 9.51
N LEU A 30 -20.33 -4.11 8.76
CA LEU A 30 -20.86 -2.75 8.57
C LEU A 30 -22.24 -2.77 7.89
N CYS A 31 -22.42 -3.59 6.86
CA CYS A 31 -23.73 -3.77 6.23
C CYS A 31 -24.77 -4.31 7.21
N ARG A 32 -24.42 -5.32 8.02
CA ARG A 32 -25.31 -5.87 9.06
C ARG A 32 -25.66 -4.81 10.10
N PHE A 33 -24.69 -4.04 10.56
CA PHE A 33 -24.89 -2.94 11.50
C PHE A 33 -25.84 -1.88 10.96
N ARG A 34 -25.68 -1.43 9.71
CA ARG A 34 -26.57 -0.46 9.04
C ARG A 34 -28.02 -0.96 8.89
N MET A 35 -28.25 -2.26 8.94
CA MET A 35 -29.59 -2.85 8.86
C MET A 35 -30.30 -2.92 10.22
N THR A 36 -29.61 -2.70 11.34
CA THR A 36 -30.18 -2.87 12.69
C THR A 36 -31.19 -1.77 13.07
N CYS A 37 -30.91 -0.51 12.76
CA CYS A 37 -31.76 0.64 13.07
C CYS A 37 -31.38 1.88 12.25
N CYS A 38 -32.20 2.94 12.32
CA CYS A 38 -31.93 4.21 11.63
C CYS A 38 -30.62 4.88 12.09
N VAL A 39 -30.37 4.95 13.41
CA VAL A 39 -29.15 5.56 13.95
C VAL A 39 -27.88 4.84 13.46
N ALA A 40 -27.90 3.50 13.48
CA ALA A 40 -26.78 2.69 12.99
C ALA A 40 -26.58 2.83 11.47
N ARG A 41 -27.67 3.02 10.71
CA ARG A 41 -27.59 3.33 9.27
C ARG A 41 -26.92 4.68 9.05
N ASP A 42 -27.41 5.73 9.70
CA ASP A 42 -26.93 7.10 9.52
C ASP A 42 -25.46 7.24 9.94
N VAL A 43 -25.09 6.62 11.05
CA VAL A 43 -23.69 6.60 11.52
C VAL A 43 -22.81 5.69 10.66
N GLY A 44 -23.34 4.56 10.17
CA GLY A 44 -22.60 3.66 9.29
C GLY A 44 -22.28 4.28 7.92
N ASP A 45 -23.02 5.31 7.53
CA ASP A 45 -22.79 6.11 6.32
C ASP A 45 -21.95 7.38 6.58
N ASP A 46 -21.47 7.60 7.82
CA ASP A 46 -20.58 8.70 8.16
C ASP A 46 -19.21 8.55 7.47
N ASP A 47 -18.71 9.63 6.88
CA ASP A 47 -17.46 9.61 6.12
C ASP A 47 -16.26 9.13 6.96
N ASN A 48 -16.25 9.41 8.28
CA ASN A 48 -15.19 8.92 9.17
C ASN A 48 -15.24 7.41 9.35
N VAL A 49 -16.45 6.82 9.36
CA VAL A 49 -16.65 5.36 9.44
C VAL A 49 -16.22 4.72 8.12
N LEU A 50 -16.70 5.25 7.00
CA LEU A 50 -16.41 4.73 5.67
C LEU A 50 -14.91 4.74 5.36
N ARG A 51 -14.18 5.74 5.86
CA ARG A 51 -12.72 5.86 5.72
C ARG A 51 -11.93 4.80 6.51
N MET A 52 -12.55 4.15 7.49
CA MET A 52 -11.94 3.13 8.36
C MET A 52 -12.34 1.71 7.99
N VAL A 53 -13.10 1.52 6.91
CA VAL A 53 -13.58 0.21 6.48
C VAL A 53 -12.42 -0.75 6.18
N ALA A 54 -12.50 -1.96 6.71
CA ALA A 54 -11.55 -3.02 6.37
C ALA A 54 -11.76 -3.46 4.92
N ILE A 55 -10.81 -3.10 4.07
CA ILE A 55 -10.80 -3.50 2.66
C ILE A 55 -10.18 -4.90 2.56
N PRO A 56 -10.89 -5.90 2.01
CA PRO A 56 -10.35 -7.24 1.84
C PRO A 56 -9.03 -7.24 1.04
N PRO A 57 -8.16 -8.25 1.17
CA PRO A 57 -6.96 -8.34 0.34
C PRO A 57 -7.31 -8.51 -1.15
N PRO A 58 -6.41 -8.14 -2.08
CA PRO A 58 -6.70 -8.15 -3.51
C PRO A 58 -7.21 -9.48 -4.07
N HIS A 59 -6.71 -10.63 -3.59
CA HIS A 59 -7.18 -11.96 -4.03
C HIS A 59 -8.65 -12.26 -3.63
N GLN A 60 -9.18 -11.62 -2.59
CA GLN A 60 -10.59 -11.74 -2.18
C GLN A 60 -11.47 -10.67 -2.83
N LEU A 61 -10.88 -9.52 -3.14
CA LEU A 61 -11.42 -8.50 -4.03
C LEU A 61 -11.20 -8.90 -5.49
N ASN A 62 -11.56 -10.13 -5.87
CA ASN A 62 -11.85 -10.40 -7.27
C ASN A 62 -12.70 -9.24 -7.77
N TRP A 63 -12.24 -8.47 -8.76
CA TRP A 63 -12.86 -7.20 -9.17
C TRP A 63 -14.34 -7.32 -9.63
N VAL A 64 -14.93 -8.50 -9.50
CA VAL A 64 -16.37 -8.77 -9.35
C VAL A 64 -17.08 -7.73 -8.48
N TRP A 65 -16.51 -7.26 -7.37
CA TRP A 65 -17.13 -6.21 -6.54
C TRP A 65 -17.24 -4.85 -7.25
N ILE A 66 -16.43 -4.58 -8.29
CA ILE A 66 -16.59 -3.42 -9.16
C ILE A 66 -17.64 -3.66 -10.26
N ARG A 67 -17.94 -4.91 -10.60
CA ARG A 67 -18.94 -5.22 -11.64
C ARG A 67 -20.37 -4.96 -11.17
N ASP A 68 -20.64 -5.13 -9.88
CA ASP A 68 -21.91 -4.76 -9.26
C ASP A 68 -21.99 -3.22 -9.08
N PRO A 69 -22.98 -2.54 -9.67
CA PRO A 69 -23.15 -1.09 -9.57
C PRO A 69 -23.26 -0.57 -8.13
N ILE A 70 -23.88 -1.34 -7.21
CA ILE A 70 -24.09 -0.92 -5.82
C ILE A 70 -22.75 -0.94 -5.08
N ARG A 71 -22.03 -2.06 -5.18
CA ARG A 71 -20.70 -2.21 -4.58
C ARG A 71 -19.70 -1.23 -5.18
N ARG A 72 -19.77 -0.99 -6.50
CA ARG A 72 -18.95 0.02 -7.18
C ARG A 72 -19.15 1.40 -6.56
N ARG A 73 -20.40 1.85 -6.43
CA ARG A 73 -20.71 3.16 -5.81
C ARG A 73 -20.18 3.27 -4.39
N PHE A 74 -20.24 2.20 -3.60
CA PHE A 74 -19.65 2.16 -2.26
C PHE A 74 -18.13 2.40 -2.29
N PHE A 75 -17.38 1.66 -3.12
CA PHE A 75 -15.94 1.84 -3.22
C PHE A 75 -15.55 3.19 -3.82
N GLU A 76 -16.30 3.69 -4.81
CA GLU A 76 -16.13 5.03 -5.37
C GLU A 76 -16.30 6.09 -4.28
N ARG A 77 -17.35 5.99 -3.46
CA ARG A 77 -17.57 6.87 -2.32
C ARG A 77 -16.41 6.82 -1.32
N CYS A 78 -15.93 5.63 -0.96
CA CYS A 78 -14.76 5.50 -0.07
C CYS A 78 -13.50 6.13 -0.67
N ILE A 79 -13.29 6.03 -1.99
CA ILE A 79 -12.17 6.69 -2.68
C ILE A 79 -12.30 8.21 -2.62
N GLU A 80 -13.51 8.75 -2.86
CA GLU A 80 -13.79 10.19 -2.81
C GLU A 80 -13.52 10.79 -1.43
N ILE A 81 -13.88 10.07 -0.37
CA ILE A 81 -13.62 10.45 1.04
C ILE A 81 -12.11 10.33 1.39
N GLY A 82 -11.34 9.68 0.53
CA GLY A 82 -9.90 9.51 0.69
C GLY A 82 -9.51 8.32 1.56
N HIS A 83 -10.21 7.20 1.42
CA HIS A 83 -9.85 5.94 2.06
C HIS A 83 -8.39 5.54 1.71
N PRO A 84 -7.48 5.41 2.69
CA PRO A 84 -6.04 5.23 2.41
C PRO A 84 -5.73 3.98 1.58
N GLU A 85 -6.28 2.82 1.96
CA GLU A 85 -6.03 1.54 1.25
C GLU A 85 -6.53 1.56 -0.20
N LEU A 86 -7.75 2.06 -0.44
CA LEU A 86 -8.29 2.14 -1.81
C LEU A 86 -7.52 3.16 -2.66
N LEU A 87 -7.15 4.30 -2.09
CA LEU A 87 -6.29 5.28 -2.78
C LEU A 87 -4.94 4.67 -3.14
N PHE A 88 -4.30 3.95 -2.23
CA PHE A 88 -3.04 3.25 -2.49
C PHE A 88 -3.17 2.24 -3.64
N ARG A 89 -4.19 1.38 -3.60
CA ARG A 89 -4.42 0.38 -4.66
C ARG A 89 -4.67 1.04 -6.01
N LYS A 90 -5.51 2.09 -6.03
CA LYS A 90 -5.80 2.86 -7.24
C LYS A 90 -4.55 3.59 -7.74
N ALA A 91 -3.75 4.17 -6.85
CA ALA A 91 -2.50 4.85 -7.19
C ALA A 91 -1.53 3.92 -7.92
N LEU A 92 -1.28 2.72 -7.39
CA LEU A 92 -0.41 1.74 -8.05
C LEU A 92 -0.94 1.35 -9.44
N ARG A 93 -2.26 1.20 -9.59
CA ARG A 93 -2.87 0.96 -10.91
C ARG A 93 -2.69 2.13 -11.87
N GLU A 94 -2.89 3.36 -11.40
CA GLU A 94 -2.69 4.54 -12.24
C GLU A 94 -1.23 4.69 -12.66
N LEU A 95 -0.27 4.43 -11.76
CA LEU A 95 1.16 4.54 -12.03
C LEU A 95 1.66 3.47 -13.01
N TYR A 96 1.41 2.19 -12.71
CA TYR A 96 2.13 1.09 -13.37
C TYR A 96 1.31 0.36 -14.42
N ILE A 97 0.01 0.65 -14.56
CA ILE A 97 -0.85 -0.01 -15.55
C ILE A 97 -1.40 1.03 -16.53
N ARG A 98 -2.05 2.08 -16.00
CA ARG A 98 -2.67 3.12 -16.84
C ARG A 98 -1.70 4.23 -17.27
N ARG A 99 -0.49 4.27 -16.69
CA ARG A 99 0.53 5.30 -16.93
C ARG A 99 0.06 6.73 -16.69
N ASN A 100 -0.93 6.92 -15.82
CA ASN A 100 -1.40 8.21 -15.40
C ASN A 100 -0.61 8.70 -14.18
N HIS A 101 0.65 9.08 -14.41
CA HIS A 101 1.58 9.40 -13.33
C HIS A 101 1.11 10.54 -12.42
N ALA A 102 0.50 11.60 -12.97
CA ALA A 102 0.05 12.74 -12.17
C ALA A 102 -1.03 12.34 -11.15
N VAL A 103 -2.05 11.62 -11.61
CA VAL A 103 -3.16 11.16 -10.75
C VAL A 103 -2.67 10.10 -9.77
N GLY A 104 -1.89 9.12 -10.25
CA GLY A 104 -1.34 8.07 -9.41
C GLY A 104 -0.44 8.62 -8.30
N TRP A 105 0.41 9.60 -8.63
CA TRP A 105 1.27 10.29 -7.67
C TRP A 105 0.48 11.02 -6.59
N GLN A 106 -0.55 11.78 -6.98
CA GLN A 106 -1.40 12.52 -6.04
C GLN A 106 -2.12 11.57 -5.08
N MET A 107 -2.69 10.48 -5.59
CA MET A 107 -3.35 9.46 -4.77
C MET A 107 -2.38 8.78 -3.81
N LEU A 108 -1.16 8.46 -4.27
CA LEU A 108 -0.14 7.83 -3.45
C LEU A 108 0.32 8.73 -2.31
N GLN A 109 0.57 10.02 -2.58
CA GLN A 109 0.90 10.99 -1.55
C GLN A 109 -0.23 11.14 -0.52
N ASN A 110 -1.48 11.15 -0.98
CA ASN A 110 -2.62 11.24 -0.08
C ASN A 110 -2.69 10.01 0.84
N ALA A 111 -2.59 8.80 0.29
CA ALA A 111 -2.58 7.57 1.09
C ALA A 111 -1.42 7.55 2.12
N ALA A 112 -0.22 7.99 1.71
CA ALA A 112 0.95 8.06 2.59
C ALA A 112 0.79 9.09 3.73
N ARG A 113 0.25 10.29 3.42
CA ARG A 113 -0.05 11.34 4.42
C ARG A 113 -1.08 10.89 5.44
N ASN A 114 -2.02 10.04 5.04
CA ASN A 114 -3.02 9.44 5.92
C ASN A 114 -2.50 8.24 6.72
N GLY A 115 -1.18 8.01 6.72
CA GLY A 115 -0.53 7.07 7.63
C GLY A 115 -0.39 5.64 7.10
N LEU A 116 -0.85 5.33 5.88
CA LEU A 116 -0.72 3.98 5.34
C LEU A 116 0.74 3.66 4.99
N ASP A 117 1.35 2.74 5.72
CA ASP A 117 2.78 2.43 5.60
C ASP A 117 3.14 1.82 4.24
N ALA A 118 2.27 0.99 3.66
CA ALA A 118 2.45 0.49 2.30
C ALA A 118 2.50 1.61 1.25
N ALA A 119 1.72 2.69 1.44
CA ALA A 119 1.78 3.86 0.58
C ALA A 119 3.06 4.68 0.82
N LYS A 120 3.52 4.83 2.08
CA LYS A 120 4.82 5.46 2.37
C LYS A 120 5.98 4.68 1.72
N TYR A 121 5.90 3.35 1.75
CA TYR A 121 6.88 2.47 1.10
C TYR A 121 6.88 2.67 -0.41
N ALA A 122 5.73 2.58 -1.07
CA ALA A 122 5.66 2.79 -2.52
C ALA A 122 6.09 4.22 -2.91
N LEU A 123 5.73 5.23 -2.11
CA LEU A 123 6.17 6.61 -2.32
C LEU A 123 7.69 6.73 -2.17
N SER A 124 8.27 6.07 -1.17
CA SER A 124 9.73 5.99 -0.98
C SER A 124 10.40 5.38 -2.22
N MET A 125 9.93 4.24 -2.72
CA MET A 125 10.48 3.60 -3.91
C MET A 125 10.40 4.52 -5.13
N GLU A 126 9.26 5.14 -5.36
CA GLU A 126 9.03 6.09 -6.45
C GLU A 126 9.94 7.32 -6.37
N LEU A 127 10.14 7.90 -5.19
CA LEU A 127 11.06 9.01 -4.96
C LEU A 127 12.53 8.60 -5.20
N LEU A 128 12.92 7.41 -4.77
CA LEU A 128 14.28 6.88 -4.97
C LEU A 128 14.56 6.54 -6.45
N LEU A 129 13.50 6.25 -7.22
CA LEU A 129 13.55 6.03 -8.67
C LEU A 129 13.57 7.33 -9.50
N ARG A 130 13.47 8.51 -8.89
CA ARG A 130 13.61 9.77 -9.63
C ARG A 130 15.06 10.01 -10.05
N ARG A 131 15.24 10.38 -11.32
CA ARG A 131 16.56 10.70 -11.88
C ARG A 131 16.97 12.10 -11.46
N ASP A 132 18.21 12.23 -11.00
CA ASP A 132 18.89 13.50 -10.72
C ASP A 132 18.17 14.45 -9.75
N ASP A 133 17.19 13.93 -8.98
CA ASP A 133 16.43 14.68 -7.97
C ASP A 133 16.93 14.31 -6.56
N ARG A 134 17.91 15.09 -6.07
CA ARG A 134 18.52 14.83 -4.75
C ARG A 134 17.54 15.03 -3.60
N ASP A 135 16.64 15.99 -3.72
CA ASP A 135 15.68 16.32 -2.67
C ASP A 135 14.63 15.22 -2.57
N ALA A 136 14.10 14.74 -3.70
CA ALA A 136 13.22 13.57 -3.70
C ALA A 136 13.93 12.33 -3.15
N LYS A 137 15.17 12.05 -3.57
CA LYS A 137 15.92 10.90 -3.05
C LYS A 137 16.15 11.00 -1.53
N LYS A 138 16.36 12.21 -1.00
CA LYS A 138 16.46 12.44 0.44
C LYS A 138 15.14 12.15 1.15
N GLU A 139 14.02 12.70 0.66
CA GLU A 139 12.68 12.44 1.18
C GLU A 139 12.34 10.93 1.15
N GLY A 140 12.62 10.28 0.01
CA GLY A 140 12.42 8.84 -0.16
C GLY A 140 13.23 8.02 0.84
N LEU A 141 14.46 8.42 1.13
CA LEU A 141 15.32 7.76 2.12
C LEU A 141 14.85 7.98 3.56
N GLU A 142 14.26 9.14 3.87
CA GLU A 142 13.67 9.42 5.18
C GLU A 142 12.47 8.53 5.46
N LEU A 143 11.56 8.40 4.48
CA LEU A 143 10.44 7.45 4.54
C LEU A 143 10.93 6.00 4.70
N PHE A 144 11.94 5.62 3.92
CA PHE A 144 12.54 4.28 4.00
C PHE A 144 13.07 3.97 5.40
N ARG A 145 13.83 4.90 6.00
CA ARG A 145 14.41 4.74 7.34
C ARG A 145 13.35 4.56 8.41
N ALA A 146 12.25 5.31 8.33
CA ALA A 146 11.15 5.19 9.27
C ALA A 146 10.51 3.79 9.21
N LEU A 147 10.28 3.27 8.00
CA LEU A 147 9.72 1.93 7.78
C LEU A 147 10.68 0.82 8.18
N GLU A 148 11.98 1.01 7.93
CA GLU A 148 13.02 0.07 8.34
C GLU A 148 13.11 -0.02 9.86
N ALA A 149 13.12 1.12 10.57
CA ALA A 149 13.15 1.18 12.03
C ALA A 149 11.93 0.48 12.65
N GLY A 150 10.77 0.54 11.99
CA GLY A 150 9.56 -0.18 12.39
C GLY A 150 9.50 -1.65 11.96
N ASN A 151 10.51 -2.17 11.24
CA ASN A 151 10.49 -3.50 10.62
C ASN A 151 9.29 -3.74 9.67
N LEU A 152 8.78 -2.67 9.04
CA LEU A 152 7.57 -2.69 8.23
C LEU A 152 7.83 -3.02 6.76
N LEU A 153 9.09 -2.96 6.30
CA LEU A 153 9.47 -3.17 4.89
C LEU A 153 8.93 -4.50 4.30
N PRO A 154 9.03 -5.66 4.98
CA PRO A 154 8.52 -6.92 4.41
C PRO A 154 7.01 -6.90 4.20
N ALA A 155 6.25 -6.36 5.16
CA ALA A 155 4.79 -6.25 5.06
C ALA A 155 4.38 -5.27 3.96
N CYS A 156 5.03 -4.11 3.88
CA CYS A 156 4.77 -3.11 2.86
C CYS A 156 5.07 -3.63 1.45
N TYR A 157 6.19 -4.33 1.27
CA TYR A 157 6.52 -5.00 0.01
C TYR A 157 5.42 -6.00 -0.38
N SER A 158 4.98 -6.85 0.56
CA SER A 158 3.92 -7.82 0.31
C SER A 158 2.61 -7.16 -0.12
N SER A 159 2.27 -6.00 0.45
CA SER A 159 1.11 -5.21 0.01
C SER A 159 1.27 -4.70 -1.43
N CYS A 160 2.41 -4.13 -1.79
CA CYS A 160 2.68 -3.70 -3.17
C CYS A 160 2.63 -4.89 -4.15
N PHE A 161 3.27 -6.00 -3.79
CA PHE A 161 3.25 -7.24 -4.57
C PHE A 161 1.82 -7.72 -4.80
N ALA A 162 1.01 -7.87 -3.74
CA ALA A 162 -0.37 -8.32 -3.85
C ALA A 162 -1.24 -7.42 -4.75
N VAL A 163 -1.01 -6.10 -4.72
CA VAL A 163 -1.76 -5.19 -5.60
C VAL A 163 -1.32 -5.31 -7.05
N LEU A 164 -0.02 -5.40 -7.31
CA LEU A 164 0.53 -5.40 -8.66
C LEU A 164 0.38 -6.76 -9.35
N THR A 165 0.73 -7.87 -8.69
CA THR A 165 0.76 -9.19 -9.35
C THR A 165 -0.57 -9.92 -9.31
N ILE A 166 -1.28 -9.90 -8.18
CA ILE A 166 -2.51 -10.69 -8.02
C ILE A 166 -3.69 -10.01 -8.72
N SER A 167 -3.70 -8.67 -8.78
CA SER A 167 -4.85 -7.94 -9.31
C SER A 167 -4.82 -7.81 -10.84
N TRP A 168 -3.62 -7.86 -11.44
CA TRP A 168 -3.38 -7.52 -12.86
C TRP A 168 -2.16 -8.27 -13.43
N PRO A 169 -2.19 -9.62 -13.48
CA PRO A 169 -1.11 -10.37 -14.08
C PRO A 169 -0.87 -9.88 -15.53
N ASP A 170 0.40 -9.73 -15.92
CA ASP A 170 0.86 -9.36 -17.27
C ASP A 170 0.55 -7.93 -17.77
N GLU A 171 -0.18 -7.11 -17.01
CA GLU A 171 -0.47 -5.71 -17.38
C GLU A 171 0.50 -4.69 -16.74
N VAL A 172 1.25 -5.10 -15.70
CA VAL A 172 2.11 -4.21 -14.92
C VAL A 172 3.38 -3.84 -15.68
N GLN A 173 3.68 -2.54 -15.70
CA GLN A 173 4.84 -1.98 -16.38
C GLN A 173 5.67 -1.18 -15.39
N MET A 174 6.63 -1.87 -14.77
CA MET A 174 7.55 -1.25 -13.81
C MET A 174 8.63 -0.41 -14.51
N PRO A 175 9.10 0.68 -13.86
CA PRO A 175 10.23 1.45 -14.38
C PRO A 175 11.51 0.62 -14.38
N ALA A 176 12.33 0.78 -15.42
CA ALA A 176 13.64 0.14 -15.48
C ALA A 176 14.62 0.85 -14.54
N LYS A 177 15.26 0.10 -13.65
CA LYS A 177 16.36 0.63 -12.83
C LYS A 177 17.66 0.66 -13.64
N GLY A 178 18.10 1.86 -14.00
CA GLY A 178 19.46 2.12 -14.49
C GLY A 178 20.43 2.56 -13.38
N GLU A 179 21.73 2.62 -13.69
CA GLU A 179 22.81 3.02 -12.76
C GLU A 179 22.57 4.38 -12.07
N LYS A 180 21.86 5.29 -12.75
CA LYS A 180 21.48 6.64 -12.25
C LYS A 180 20.54 6.62 -11.04
N HIS A 181 19.97 5.47 -10.69
CA HIS A 181 19.11 5.31 -9.51
C HIS A 181 19.89 4.81 -8.29
N THR A 182 21.23 4.73 -8.38
CA THR A 182 22.05 4.41 -7.21
C THR A 182 21.88 5.50 -6.14
N ILE A 183 21.52 5.09 -4.93
CA ILE A 183 21.26 5.94 -3.77
C ILE A 183 22.54 6.11 -2.95
N CYS A 184 23.36 5.06 -2.84
CA CYS A 184 24.66 5.14 -2.19
C CYS A 184 25.68 5.87 -3.08
N ASP A 185 25.99 7.11 -2.70
CA ASP A 185 27.00 7.98 -3.31
C ASP A 185 28.40 7.84 -2.69
N SER A 186 28.52 7.17 -1.54
CA SER A 186 29.79 7.02 -0.82
C SER A 186 30.81 6.20 -1.61
N THR A 187 31.95 6.81 -1.94
CA THR A 187 33.08 6.12 -2.59
C THR A 187 33.79 5.13 -1.68
N ARG A 188 33.56 5.21 -0.36
CA ARG A 188 34.16 4.31 0.64
C ARG A 188 33.26 3.12 0.99
N CYS A 189 32.03 3.09 0.47
CA CYS A 189 31.09 2.02 0.78
C CYS A 189 31.36 0.80 -0.09
N MET A 190 31.85 -0.29 0.53
CA MET A 190 32.20 -1.53 -0.17
C MET A 190 31.02 -2.21 -0.88
N THR A 191 29.77 -1.93 -0.47
CA THR A 191 28.56 -2.52 -1.08
C THR A 191 27.94 -1.63 -2.14
N ARG A 192 28.47 -0.44 -2.39
CA ARG A 192 27.95 0.50 -3.39
C ARG A 192 27.97 -0.14 -4.78
N GLY A 193 26.90 0.03 -5.54
CA GLY A 193 26.79 -0.46 -6.92
C GLY A 193 26.64 -1.99 -7.06
N HIS A 194 26.76 -2.75 -5.98
CA HIS A 194 26.69 -4.22 -6.03
C HIS A 194 25.30 -4.79 -5.72
N MET A 195 24.31 -3.95 -5.40
CA MET A 195 23.00 -4.40 -4.90
C MET A 195 22.16 -5.12 -5.97
N GLY A 196 22.24 -4.70 -7.24
CA GLY A 196 21.61 -5.42 -8.36
C GLY A 196 22.16 -6.84 -8.52
N LEU A 197 23.49 -6.99 -8.52
CA LEU A 197 24.15 -8.30 -8.60
C LEU A 197 23.79 -9.21 -7.41
N LEU A 198 23.77 -8.64 -6.20
CA LEU A 198 23.37 -9.36 -4.99
C LEU A 198 21.91 -9.81 -5.06
N TYR A 199 21.02 -8.95 -5.55
CA TYR A 199 19.60 -9.27 -5.74
C TYR A 199 19.43 -10.41 -6.75
N ASP A 200 20.05 -10.31 -7.93
CA ASP A 200 20.01 -11.33 -8.98
C ASP A 200 20.52 -12.69 -8.52
N TYR A 201 21.64 -12.70 -7.79
CA TYR A 201 22.20 -13.91 -7.21
C TYR A 201 21.19 -14.59 -6.28
N ARG A 202 20.55 -13.82 -5.39
CA ARG A 202 19.58 -14.33 -4.42
C ARG A 202 18.31 -14.83 -5.07
N ARG A 203 17.77 -14.10 -6.03
CA ARG A 203 16.60 -14.50 -6.82
C ARG A 203 16.83 -15.87 -7.47
N ARG A 204 17.94 -16.02 -8.20
CA ARG A 204 18.33 -17.30 -8.83
C ARG A 204 18.60 -18.42 -7.83
N ALA A 205 19.17 -18.10 -6.68
CA ALA A 205 19.38 -19.08 -5.62
C ALA A 205 18.04 -19.59 -5.05
N ALA A 206 17.06 -18.69 -4.86
CA ALA A 206 15.72 -19.04 -4.40
C ALA A 206 14.96 -19.88 -5.44
N GLU A 207 15.02 -19.53 -6.73
CA GLU A 207 14.45 -20.33 -7.83
C GLU A 207 14.99 -21.77 -7.87
N ARG A 208 16.24 -21.96 -7.45
CA ARG A 208 16.91 -23.28 -7.40
C ARG A 208 16.74 -24.00 -6.07
N GLY A 209 15.93 -23.49 -5.15
CA GLY A 209 15.74 -24.07 -3.82
C GLY A 209 17.00 -24.08 -2.94
N SER A 210 17.97 -23.19 -3.20
CA SER A 210 19.23 -23.17 -2.47
C SER A 210 19.07 -22.52 -1.08
N ILE A 211 19.32 -23.30 -0.03
CA ILE A 211 19.27 -22.86 1.38
C ILE A 211 20.28 -21.73 1.66
N HIS A 212 21.41 -21.70 0.93
CA HIS A 212 22.46 -20.70 1.10
C HIS A 212 22.13 -19.31 0.52
N GLY A 213 21.07 -19.19 -0.29
CA GLY A 213 20.61 -17.92 -0.86
C GLY A 213 19.72 -17.07 0.06
N VAL A 214 19.23 -17.64 1.17
CA VAL A 214 18.12 -17.10 1.96
C VAL A 214 18.58 -16.28 3.18
N ARG A 215 19.86 -15.91 3.29
CA ARG A 215 20.28 -14.98 4.35
C ARG A 215 19.63 -13.61 4.09
N GLY A 216 18.90 -13.06 5.07
CA GLY A 216 18.23 -11.77 4.96
C GLY A 216 19.17 -10.61 4.59
N VAL A 217 18.60 -9.45 4.22
CA VAL A 217 19.34 -8.21 3.94
C VAL A 217 20.13 -7.65 5.14
N ASN A 218 20.04 -8.30 6.31
CA ASN A 218 20.71 -7.93 7.57
C ASN A 218 22.24 -7.81 7.49
N HIS A 219 22.87 -8.34 6.44
CA HIS A 219 24.31 -8.21 6.19
C HIS A 219 24.68 -6.89 5.48
N ILE A 220 23.71 -6.15 4.93
CA ILE A 220 23.90 -4.83 4.30
C ILE A 220 23.85 -3.77 5.40
N ARG A 221 25.02 -3.34 5.89
CA ARG A 221 25.13 -2.32 6.97
C ARG A 221 24.80 -0.91 6.50
N CYS A 222 25.04 -0.59 5.23
CA CYS A 222 24.78 0.74 4.70
C CYS A 222 23.30 0.90 4.36
N ILE A 223 22.62 1.82 5.03
CA ILE A 223 21.20 2.09 4.78
C ILE A 223 20.90 2.49 3.33
N ARG A 224 21.79 3.26 2.70
CA ARG A 224 21.63 3.64 1.29
C ARG A 224 21.74 2.43 0.36
N CYS A 225 22.68 1.52 0.62
CA CYS A 225 22.78 0.28 -0.14
C CYS A 225 21.60 -0.66 0.14
N ARG A 226 21.06 -0.67 1.36
CA ARG A 226 19.86 -1.46 1.65
C ARG A 226 18.63 -0.92 0.94
N ALA A 227 18.49 0.40 0.85
CA ALA A 227 17.49 1.04 0.00
C ALA A 227 17.72 0.71 -1.49
N ASP A 228 18.97 0.73 -1.96
CA ASP A 228 19.31 0.33 -3.34
C ASP A 228 18.84 -1.10 -3.63
N TYR A 229 19.09 -2.04 -2.71
CA TYR A 229 18.62 -3.42 -2.82
C TYR A 229 17.10 -3.51 -2.84
N GLU A 230 16.42 -2.77 -1.96
CA GLU A 230 14.96 -2.80 -1.91
C GLU A 230 14.33 -2.21 -3.17
N VAL A 231 14.94 -1.19 -3.77
CA VAL A 231 14.53 -0.66 -5.08
C VAL A 231 14.68 -1.72 -6.18
N GLU A 232 15.75 -2.51 -6.19
CA GLU A 232 15.87 -3.64 -7.15
C GLU A 232 14.70 -4.60 -7.01
N ARG A 233 14.42 -4.99 -5.76
CA ARG A 233 13.34 -5.90 -5.43
C ARG A 233 11.98 -5.34 -5.84
N PHE A 234 11.76 -4.04 -5.64
CA PHE A 234 10.52 -3.36 -5.98
C PHE A 234 10.28 -3.31 -7.49
N VAL A 235 11.27 -2.91 -8.30
CA VAL A 235 11.10 -2.83 -9.76
C VAL A 235 10.93 -4.20 -10.41
N ASP A 236 11.42 -5.25 -9.77
CA ASP A 236 11.32 -6.63 -10.26
C ASP A 236 9.97 -7.31 -9.90
N ILE A 237 9.06 -6.63 -9.18
CA ILE A 237 7.74 -7.18 -8.80
C ILE A 237 6.98 -7.74 -10.01
N ALA A 238 7.07 -7.11 -11.18
CA ALA A 238 6.37 -7.54 -12.38
C ALA A 238 7.04 -8.72 -13.13
N ARG A 239 8.20 -9.21 -12.67
CA ARG A 239 8.94 -10.33 -13.28
C ARG A 239 8.80 -11.64 -12.49
N VAL A 240 8.08 -11.61 -11.37
CA VAL A 240 7.85 -12.74 -10.45
C VAL A 240 6.44 -13.27 -10.65
#